data_AF-A0A835ZE42-F1
#
_entry.id   AF-A0A835ZE42-F1
#
_cell.length_a   1.000
_cell.length_b   1.000
_cell.length_c   1.000
_cell.angle_alpha   90.00
_cell.angle_beta   90.00
_cell.angle_gamma   90.00
#
_symmetry.space_group_name_H-M   'P 1'
#
loop_
_entity.id
_entity.type
_entity.pdbx_description
1 polymer ?
#
loop_
_entity_poly.entity_id
_entity_poly.type
_entity_poly.pdbx_seq_one_letter_code
_entity_poly.pdbx_strand_id
1 'polypeptide(L)'
;MTGAKDIKRLSRWLPVRRIFAAVVFTWTATVHGCRLQGLDIGQCNTDVANDELYRLQLMPFCGPYVRYTACLPKQAPLPPSRDHPQGRWWNHTVAHKDDWVREYYERIVGERVAIEKDKSLQKAGRDEFGARGAPVPRFSNNPDCRDAFRNYACWTNFPRCIEETGETLMTCHSACENMMIACRIPKDLWRCGPSEYLNGYSPEAPTLLSGVVTYLRDFYPGQPFAANAFEQTRRQDPLPVCTPSLDGAAAALRAPWAAAALAAALAAVLAACA
;
A
#
# COMPACT_ATOMS: atom_id res chain seq x y z
N MET A 1 61.19 -58.32 54.98
CA MET A 1 61.79 -57.36 55.94
C MET A 1 61.89 -56.05 55.17
N THR A 2 60.92 -55.14 55.20
CA THR A 2 60.47 -54.19 56.25
C THR A 2 60.67 -52.77 55.71
N GLY A 3 59.60 -51.96 55.69
CA GLY A 3 59.60 -50.52 55.37
C GLY A 3 58.64 -50.18 54.22
N ALA A 4 57.33 -50.03 54.39
CA ALA A 4 56.57 -49.06 55.20
C ALA A 4 56.85 -47.59 54.83
N LYS A 5 55.94 -46.95 54.07
CA LYS A 5 55.05 -45.88 54.56
C LYS A 5 54.24 -45.21 53.43
N ASP A 6 52.94 -45.47 53.48
CA ASP A 6 51.87 -44.63 52.96
C ASP A 6 51.76 -43.34 53.81
N ILE A 7 51.83 -42.15 53.21
CA ILE A 7 51.24 -40.92 53.79
C ILE A 7 50.60 -40.07 52.67
N LYS A 8 49.28 -39.89 52.84
CA LYS A 8 48.33 -39.07 52.09
C LYS A 8 48.68 -37.56 52.15
N ARG A 9 48.37 -36.80 51.09
CA ARG A 9 47.30 -35.76 51.01
C ARG A 9 47.60 -34.61 50.02
N LEU A 10 46.55 -34.31 49.26
CA LEU A 10 46.07 -32.98 48.86
C LEU A 10 46.83 -32.18 47.79
N SER A 11 46.34 -32.31 46.56
CA SER A 11 46.21 -31.21 45.59
C SER A 11 45.16 -31.66 44.56
N ARG A 12 43.86 -31.59 44.85
CA ARG A 12 42.95 -30.54 44.35
C ARG A 12 43.50 -29.89 43.08
N TRP A 13 42.95 -30.23 41.92
CA TRP A 13 42.26 -29.32 40.99
C TRP A 13 41.86 -30.09 39.73
N LEU A 14 40.57 -29.99 39.42
CA LEU A 14 39.83 -30.68 38.37
C LEU A 14 40.28 -30.24 36.95
N PRO A 15 39.89 -31.02 35.92
CA PRO A 15 40.51 -31.02 34.60
C PRO A 15 39.96 -29.90 33.73
N VAL A 16 40.84 -29.05 33.18
CA VAL A 16 40.45 -28.12 32.12
C VAL A 16 40.47 -28.88 30.79
N ARG A 17 39.40 -29.67 30.58
CA ARG A 17 38.90 -29.98 29.24
C ARG A 17 38.69 -28.65 28.53
N ARG A 18 39.60 -28.29 27.63
CA ARG A 18 39.39 -27.20 26.66
C ARG A 18 38.28 -27.64 25.71
N ILE A 19 37.04 -27.40 26.13
CA ILE A 19 35.88 -27.35 25.26
C ILE A 19 36.17 -26.21 24.29
N PHE A 20 36.56 -26.53 23.06
CA PHE A 20 36.45 -25.62 21.92
C PHE A 20 34.96 -25.39 21.68
N ALA A 21 34.34 -24.53 22.49
CA ALA A 21 33.08 -23.91 22.14
C ALA A 21 33.43 -22.85 21.10
N ALA A 22 33.45 -23.25 19.84
CA ALA A 22 33.34 -22.29 18.74
C ALA A 22 31.96 -21.64 18.90
N VAL A 23 31.93 -20.49 19.56
CA VAL A 23 30.79 -19.58 19.53
C VAL A 23 30.74 -19.06 18.10
N VAL A 24 30.03 -19.79 17.24
CA VAL A 24 29.58 -19.25 15.95
C VAL A 24 28.57 -18.17 16.33
N PHE A 25 29.06 -16.93 16.48
CA PHE A 25 28.21 -15.76 16.35
C PHE A 25 27.73 -15.78 14.90
N THR A 26 26.62 -16.49 14.65
CA THR A 26 25.80 -16.22 13.49
C THR A 26 25.30 -14.81 13.70
N TRP A 27 26.01 -13.84 13.12
CA TRP A 27 25.42 -12.56 12.78
C TRP A 27 24.23 -12.89 11.89
N THR A 28 23.04 -12.94 12.47
CA THR A 28 21.81 -12.90 11.69
C THR A 28 21.85 -11.55 11.00
N ALA A 29 22.33 -11.53 9.76
CA ALA A 29 22.27 -10.35 8.93
C ALA A 29 20.80 -9.93 8.89
N THR A 30 20.48 -8.81 9.54
CA THR A 30 19.16 -8.19 9.42
C THR A 30 18.97 -7.88 7.95
N VAL A 31 18.05 -8.61 7.31
CA VAL A 31 17.78 -8.43 5.89
C VAL A 31 16.98 -7.13 5.77
N HIS A 32 17.65 -6.00 5.61
CA HIS A 32 17.02 -4.71 5.27
C HIS A 32 16.56 -4.65 3.80
N GLY A 33 16.23 -5.80 3.21
CA GLY A 33 15.66 -5.88 1.88
C GLY A 33 14.15 -5.65 1.95
N CYS A 34 13.58 -5.15 0.87
CA CYS A 34 12.14 -5.11 0.65
C CYS A 34 11.85 -5.93 -0.60
N ARG A 35 11.17 -7.07 -0.42
CA ARG A 35 10.91 -8.04 -1.49
C ARG A 35 9.43 -8.20 -1.74
N LEU A 36 9.03 -8.05 -3.00
CA LEU A 36 7.66 -8.35 -3.43
C LEU A 36 7.71 -9.64 -4.24
N GLN A 37 7.11 -10.72 -3.71
CA GLN A 37 7.10 -12.03 -4.35
C GLN A 37 8.52 -12.53 -4.69
N GLY A 38 9.47 -12.32 -3.77
CA GLY A 38 10.87 -12.68 -3.93
C GLY A 38 11.72 -11.73 -4.78
N LEU A 39 11.13 -10.73 -5.42
CA LEU A 39 11.86 -9.69 -6.18
C LEU A 39 12.24 -8.53 -5.27
N ASP A 40 13.52 -8.18 -5.25
CA ASP A 40 14.02 -7.01 -4.52
C ASP A 40 13.55 -5.71 -5.18
N ILE A 41 12.73 -4.95 -4.46
CA ILE A 41 12.14 -3.70 -4.93
C ILE A 41 12.59 -2.49 -4.09
N GLY A 42 13.39 -2.69 -3.05
CA GLY A 42 13.73 -1.60 -2.14
C GLY A 42 14.36 -2.03 -0.82
N GLN A 43 14.33 -1.12 0.14
CA GLN A 43 14.72 -1.34 1.52
C GLN A 43 13.58 -0.95 2.45
N CYS A 44 13.43 -1.69 3.54
CA CYS A 44 12.43 -1.39 4.55
C CYS A 44 12.95 -0.27 5.44
N ASN A 45 12.12 0.76 5.62
CA ASN A 45 12.49 1.91 6.44
C ASN A 45 11.38 2.15 7.48
N THR A 46 11.77 2.06 8.75
CA THR A 46 10.92 2.23 9.92
C THR A 46 10.75 3.69 10.31
N ASP A 47 11.67 4.57 9.90
CA ASP A 47 11.57 6.02 10.12
C ASP A 47 10.32 6.60 9.45
N VAL A 48 9.85 6.01 8.34
CA VAL A 48 8.55 6.38 7.74
C VAL A 48 7.41 6.21 8.74
N ALA A 49 7.41 5.16 9.56
CA ALA A 49 6.37 4.95 10.57
C ALA A 49 6.57 5.83 11.81
N ASN A 50 7.83 6.00 12.23
CA ASN A 50 8.17 6.45 13.58
C ASN A 50 8.62 7.92 13.64
N ASP A 51 9.06 8.51 12.53
CA ASP A 51 9.51 9.89 12.43
C ASP A 51 8.66 10.67 11.42
N GLU A 52 7.72 11.45 11.95
CA GLU A 52 6.84 12.30 11.15
C GLU A 52 7.59 13.37 10.36
N LEU A 53 8.65 13.96 10.93
CA LEU A 53 9.41 15.00 10.26
C LEU A 53 10.18 14.42 9.07
N TYR A 54 10.87 13.29 9.29
CA TYR A 54 11.54 12.54 8.22
C TYR A 54 10.56 12.18 7.11
N ARG A 55 9.40 11.61 7.47
CA ARG A 55 8.36 11.20 6.52
C ARG A 55 7.82 12.38 5.71
N LEU A 56 7.43 13.48 6.35
CA LEU A 56 6.83 14.62 5.66
C LEU A 56 7.86 15.44 4.86
N GLN A 57 9.13 15.42 5.24
CA GLN A 57 10.19 16.08 4.50
C GLN A 57 10.59 15.31 3.23
N LEU A 58 10.68 13.98 3.31
CA LEU A 58 11.08 13.14 2.17
C LEU A 58 9.91 12.69 1.30
N MET A 59 8.70 12.69 1.84
CA MET A 59 7.47 12.30 1.13
C MET A 59 6.38 13.35 1.36
N PRO A 60 6.56 14.60 0.90
CA PRO A 60 5.56 15.65 1.11
C PRO A 60 4.17 15.32 0.55
N PHE A 61 4.09 14.51 -0.52
CA PHE A 61 2.83 14.12 -1.14
C PHE A 61 2.20 12.88 -0.50
N CYS A 62 2.92 11.77 -0.40
CA CYS A 62 2.38 10.50 0.13
C CYS A 62 2.57 10.32 1.63
N GLY A 63 3.51 11.04 2.24
CA GLY A 63 3.81 10.97 3.66
C GLY A 63 2.57 11.05 4.55
N PRO A 64 1.60 11.96 4.35
CA PRO A 64 0.40 12.03 5.19
C PRO A 64 -0.39 10.71 5.32
N TYR A 65 -0.25 9.78 4.37
CA TYR A 65 -1.02 8.54 4.24
C TYR A 65 -0.20 7.25 4.42
N VAL A 66 1.11 7.32 4.20
CA VAL A 66 2.05 6.19 4.37
C VAL A 66 2.58 6.23 5.80
N ARG A 67 1.75 5.83 6.77
CA ARG A 67 2.06 5.85 8.22
C ARG A 67 2.45 4.48 8.75
N TYR A 68 3.33 3.80 8.04
CA TYR A 68 3.76 2.45 8.36
C TYR A 68 5.18 2.24 7.86
N THR A 69 5.84 1.18 8.33
CA THR A 69 7.15 0.76 7.82
C THR A 69 6.99 0.50 6.33
N ALA A 70 7.64 1.31 5.51
CA ALA A 70 7.41 1.34 4.07
C ALA A 70 8.62 0.83 3.31
N CYS A 71 8.34 0.30 2.14
CA CYS A 71 9.33 -0.07 1.16
C CYS A 71 9.80 1.16 0.37
N LEU A 72 11.07 1.54 0.55
CA LEU A 72 11.67 2.70 -0.09
C LEU A 72 12.67 2.27 -1.17
N PRO A 73 12.84 3.05 -2.26
CA PRO A 73 13.83 2.72 -3.28
C PRO A 73 15.24 2.71 -2.69
N LYS A 74 16.08 1.78 -3.16
CA LYS A 74 17.51 1.79 -2.85
C LYS A 74 18.18 2.86 -3.72
N GLN A 75 19.10 3.62 -3.12
CA GLN A 75 19.97 4.54 -3.87
C GLN A 75 21.04 3.80 -4.71
N ALA A 76 21.02 2.47 -4.73
CA ALA A 76 21.95 1.66 -5.51
C ALA A 76 21.45 1.50 -6.96
N PRO A 77 22.25 1.86 -7.97
CA PRO A 77 21.90 1.57 -9.35
C PRO A 77 21.88 0.04 -9.56
N LEU A 78 20.88 -0.46 -10.27
CA LEU A 78 20.92 -1.83 -10.74
C LEU A 78 21.95 -1.96 -11.87
N PRO A 79 22.72 -3.06 -11.90
CA PRO A 79 23.67 -3.30 -12.98
C PRO A 79 22.95 -3.37 -14.33
N PRO A 80 23.66 -3.07 -15.43
CA PRO A 80 23.19 -3.31 -16.78
C PRO A 80 22.55 -4.68 -16.98
N SER A 81 21.45 -4.70 -17.71
CA SER A 81 20.78 -5.94 -18.16
C SER A 81 20.51 -5.85 -19.65
N ARG A 82 20.15 -6.97 -20.29
CA ARG A 82 19.83 -7.01 -21.72
C ARG A 82 18.80 -5.94 -22.12
N ASP A 83 17.78 -5.76 -21.30
CA ASP A 83 16.68 -4.84 -21.59
C ASP A 83 17.00 -3.39 -21.13
N HIS A 84 18.06 -3.20 -20.32
CA HIS A 84 18.55 -1.90 -19.86
C HIS A 84 20.08 -1.86 -19.84
N PRO A 85 20.72 -1.54 -20.99
CA PRO A 85 22.17 -1.63 -21.15
C PRO A 85 22.98 -0.67 -20.27
N GLN A 86 22.35 0.40 -19.77
CA GLN A 86 22.99 1.38 -18.89
C GLN A 86 22.67 1.16 -17.39
N GLY A 87 22.04 0.02 -17.06
CA GLY A 87 21.52 -0.22 -15.72
C GLY A 87 20.15 0.43 -15.51
N ARG A 88 19.63 0.34 -14.29
CA ARG A 88 18.35 0.97 -13.90
C ARG A 88 18.52 1.76 -12.60
N TRP A 89 17.61 2.71 -12.39
CA TRP A 89 17.44 3.44 -11.13
C TRP A 89 18.60 4.38 -10.76
N TRP A 90 19.16 5.09 -11.75
CA TRP A 90 20.02 6.24 -11.47
C TRP A 90 19.18 7.35 -10.81
N ASN A 91 19.62 7.85 -9.65
CA ASN A 91 18.93 8.91 -8.90
C ASN A 91 17.52 8.53 -8.37
N HIS A 92 17.26 7.25 -8.11
CA HIS A 92 15.98 6.78 -7.58
C HIS A 92 15.91 7.01 -6.06
N THR A 93 15.62 8.25 -5.66
CA THR A 93 15.45 8.64 -4.25
C THR A 93 13.99 8.56 -3.81
N VAL A 94 13.76 8.57 -2.50
CA VAL A 94 12.41 8.61 -1.90
C VAL A 94 11.64 9.83 -2.39
N ALA A 95 12.26 11.02 -2.31
CA ALA A 95 11.67 12.28 -2.75
C ALA A 95 11.35 12.27 -4.24
N HIS A 96 12.26 11.78 -5.09
CA HIS A 96 12.01 11.72 -6.53
C HIS A 96 10.85 10.78 -6.88
N LYS A 97 10.72 9.65 -6.16
CA LYS A 97 9.59 8.75 -6.31
C LYS A 97 8.28 9.39 -5.82
N ASP A 98 8.31 10.09 -4.69
CA ASP A 98 7.13 10.82 -4.17
C ASP A 98 6.66 11.91 -5.14
N ASP A 99 7.61 12.67 -5.70
CA ASP A 99 7.35 13.66 -6.76
C ASP A 99 6.77 13.02 -8.02
N TRP A 100 7.30 11.88 -8.45
CA TRP A 100 6.74 11.15 -9.59
C TRP A 100 5.29 10.71 -9.32
N VAL A 101 4.99 10.22 -8.11
CA VAL A 101 3.61 9.85 -7.74
C VAL A 101 2.70 11.08 -7.71
N ARG A 102 3.20 12.23 -7.23
CA ARG A 102 2.49 13.51 -7.25
C ARG A 102 2.17 13.95 -8.68
N GLU A 103 3.17 13.98 -9.56
CA GLU A 103 3.01 14.36 -10.97
C GLU A 103 2.05 13.41 -11.70
N TYR A 104 2.17 12.10 -11.47
CA TYR A 104 1.24 11.11 -12.01
C TYR A 104 -0.20 11.41 -11.57
N TYR A 105 -0.42 11.64 -10.28
CA TYR A 105 -1.73 11.97 -9.74
C TYR A 105 -2.27 13.29 -10.31
N GLU A 106 -1.47 14.36 -10.28
CA GLU A 106 -1.87 15.70 -10.73
C GLU A 106 -2.21 15.70 -12.21
N ARG A 107 -1.44 14.98 -13.04
CA ARG A 107 -1.71 14.84 -14.46
C ARG A 107 -3.05 14.15 -14.72
N ILE A 108 -3.27 12.98 -14.12
CA ILE A 108 -4.52 12.22 -14.33
C ILE A 108 -5.74 13.00 -13.83
N VAL A 109 -5.66 13.61 -12.64
CA VAL A 109 -6.74 14.42 -12.09
C VAL A 109 -6.96 15.67 -12.96
N GLY A 110 -5.89 16.33 -13.39
CA GLY A 110 -5.96 17.53 -14.24
C GLY A 110 -6.61 17.26 -15.59
N GLU A 111 -6.13 16.23 -16.31
CA GLU A 111 -6.71 15.76 -17.57
C GLU A 111 -8.20 15.46 -17.40
N ARG A 112 -8.56 14.74 -16.34
CA ARG A 112 -9.95 14.35 -16.11
C ARG A 112 -10.85 15.53 -15.75
N VAL A 113 -10.37 16.45 -14.92
CA VAL A 113 -11.10 17.68 -14.57
C VAL A 113 -11.29 18.58 -15.80
N ALA A 114 -10.32 18.64 -16.70
CA ALA A 114 -10.43 19.39 -17.95
C ALA A 114 -11.54 18.82 -18.85
N ILE A 115 -11.57 17.50 -19.03
CA ILE A 115 -12.63 16.80 -19.78
C ILE A 115 -14.00 17.02 -19.14
N GLU A 116 -14.11 16.87 -17.82
CA GLU A 116 -15.37 17.04 -17.09
C GLU A 116 -15.94 18.46 -17.20
N LYS A 117 -15.07 19.47 -17.34
CA LYS A 117 -15.43 20.88 -17.47
C LYS A 117 -15.56 21.35 -18.92
N ASP A 118 -15.36 20.47 -19.90
CA ASP A 118 -15.43 20.84 -21.31
C ASP A 118 -16.87 21.15 -21.73
N LYS A 119 -17.14 22.46 -21.92
CA LYS A 119 -18.45 22.97 -22.36
C LYS A 119 -18.81 22.52 -23.77
N SER A 120 -17.83 22.24 -24.63
CA SER A 120 -18.06 21.80 -26.00
C SER A 120 -18.64 20.38 -26.02
N LEU A 121 -18.07 19.46 -25.24
CA LEU A 121 -18.60 18.10 -25.05
C LEU A 121 -20.00 18.12 -24.44
N GLN A 122 -20.18 18.91 -23.38
CA GLN A 122 -21.48 19.07 -22.72
C GLN A 122 -22.55 19.61 -23.68
N LYS A 123 -22.23 20.66 -24.47
CA LYS A 123 -23.16 21.24 -25.45
C LYS A 123 -23.45 20.29 -26.60
N ALA A 124 -22.47 19.50 -27.02
CA ALA A 124 -22.64 18.51 -28.07
C ALA A 124 -23.46 17.29 -27.62
N GLY A 125 -23.72 17.14 -26.31
CA GLY A 125 -24.36 15.95 -25.77
C GLY A 125 -23.54 14.69 -26.06
N ARG A 126 -22.21 14.81 -25.94
CA ARG A 126 -21.27 13.70 -26.10
C ARG A 126 -20.35 13.53 -24.89
N ASP A 127 -19.96 12.30 -24.62
CA ASP A 127 -18.93 11.98 -23.63
C ASP A 127 -17.52 12.06 -24.22
N GLU A 128 -16.51 11.78 -23.38
CA GLU A 128 -15.10 11.76 -23.75
C GLU A 128 -14.71 10.75 -24.85
N PHE A 129 -15.60 9.80 -25.17
CA PHE A 129 -15.40 8.80 -26.23
C PHE A 129 -16.26 9.10 -27.47
N GLY A 130 -16.98 10.22 -27.48
CA GLY A 130 -17.84 10.64 -28.57
C GLY A 130 -19.20 9.93 -28.60
N ALA A 131 -19.52 9.12 -27.60
CA ALA A 131 -20.84 8.50 -27.44
C ALA A 131 -21.85 9.51 -26.89
N ARG A 132 -23.15 9.22 -27.07
CA ARG A 132 -24.24 10.10 -26.63
C ARG A 132 -24.26 10.19 -25.11
N GLY A 133 -24.16 11.40 -24.56
CA GLY A 133 -24.14 11.62 -23.11
C GLY A 133 -23.49 12.93 -22.70
N ALA A 134 -22.91 12.99 -21.52
CA ALA A 134 -22.04 14.07 -21.10
C ALA A 134 -20.92 13.47 -20.24
N PRO A 135 -19.74 14.11 -20.16
CA PRO A 135 -18.68 13.65 -19.29
C PRO A 135 -19.18 13.54 -17.85
N VAL A 136 -19.01 12.36 -17.24
CA VAL A 136 -19.46 12.13 -15.86
C VAL A 136 -18.49 12.85 -14.90
N PRO A 137 -18.98 13.77 -14.05
CA PRO A 137 -18.14 14.48 -13.10
C PRO A 137 -17.75 13.55 -11.94
N ARG A 138 -16.50 13.10 -11.95
CA ARG A 138 -15.91 12.22 -10.92
C ARG A 138 -14.86 12.92 -10.08
N PHE A 139 -14.11 13.88 -10.63
CA PHE A 139 -12.98 14.53 -9.94
C PHE A 139 -13.17 16.03 -9.70
N SER A 140 -13.93 16.71 -10.57
CA SER A 140 -14.12 18.17 -10.55
C SER A 140 -14.73 18.68 -9.23
N ASN A 141 -15.76 18.00 -8.71
CA ASN A 141 -16.51 18.38 -7.50
C ASN A 141 -16.58 17.26 -6.46
N ASN A 142 -15.58 16.38 -6.40
CA ASN A 142 -15.58 15.23 -5.51
C ASN A 142 -14.20 15.09 -4.83
N PRO A 143 -14.00 15.76 -3.68
CA PRO A 143 -12.75 15.64 -2.93
C PRO A 143 -12.49 14.20 -2.47
N ASP A 144 -13.52 13.44 -2.13
CA ASP A 144 -13.37 12.06 -1.67
C ASP A 144 -12.76 11.15 -2.74
N CYS A 145 -13.17 11.30 -4.01
CA CYS A 145 -12.55 10.57 -5.13
C CYS A 145 -11.07 10.94 -5.30
N ARG A 146 -10.76 12.24 -5.23
CA ARG A 146 -9.38 12.74 -5.33
C ARG A 146 -8.50 12.18 -4.21
N ASP A 147 -9.00 12.21 -2.98
CA ASP A 147 -8.27 11.70 -1.83
C ASP A 147 -8.14 10.18 -1.90
N ALA A 148 -9.18 9.45 -2.30
CA ALA A 148 -9.11 8.00 -2.46
C ALA A 148 -8.14 7.59 -3.57
N PHE A 149 -8.12 8.30 -4.71
CA PHE A 149 -7.17 8.05 -5.80
C PHE A 149 -5.73 8.36 -5.36
N ARG A 150 -5.52 9.46 -4.62
CA ARG A 150 -4.22 9.79 -4.05
C ARG A 150 -3.72 8.69 -3.11
N ASN A 151 -4.57 8.27 -2.17
CA ASN A 151 -4.24 7.23 -1.22
C ASN A 151 -3.86 5.93 -1.93
N TYR A 152 -4.67 5.55 -2.93
CA TYR A 152 -4.41 4.37 -3.75
C TYR A 152 -3.06 4.45 -4.49
N ALA A 153 -2.77 5.58 -5.14
CA ALA A 153 -1.49 5.81 -5.81
C ALA A 153 -0.31 5.75 -4.84
N CYS A 154 -0.46 6.29 -3.63
CA CYS A 154 0.58 6.24 -2.61
C CYS A 154 0.81 4.83 -2.06
N TRP A 155 -0.24 4.08 -1.73
CA TRP A 155 -0.12 2.74 -1.18
C TRP A 155 0.42 1.70 -2.18
N THR A 156 0.10 1.87 -3.47
CA THR A 156 0.65 1.01 -4.53
C THR A 156 2.13 1.29 -4.79
N ASN A 157 2.59 2.53 -4.57
CA ASN A 157 3.99 2.90 -4.79
C ASN A 157 4.87 2.75 -3.54
N PHE A 158 4.33 2.92 -2.35
CA PHE A 158 5.03 2.78 -1.07
C PHE A 158 4.35 1.68 -0.25
N PRO A 159 4.52 0.40 -0.64
CA PRO A 159 3.87 -0.70 0.03
C PRO A 159 4.46 -0.91 1.43
N ARG A 160 3.65 -1.47 2.32
CA ARG A 160 4.08 -1.85 3.67
C ARG A 160 5.18 -2.90 3.57
N CYS A 161 6.17 -2.79 4.44
CA CYS A 161 7.18 -3.82 4.66
C CYS A 161 7.08 -4.41 6.06
N ILE A 162 7.28 -5.72 6.16
CA ILE A 162 7.51 -6.47 7.40
C ILE A 162 9.03 -6.50 7.64
N GLU A 163 9.48 -5.83 8.69
CA GLU A 163 10.91 -5.67 8.98
C GLU A 163 11.62 -7.00 9.23
N GLU A 164 10.94 -7.92 9.92
CA GLU A 164 11.50 -9.20 10.35
C GLU A 164 11.85 -10.11 9.17
N THR A 165 11.05 -10.04 8.10
CA THR A 165 11.22 -10.89 6.91
C THR A 165 11.85 -10.14 5.74
N GLY A 166 11.75 -8.81 5.73
CA GLY A 166 12.07 -7.98 4.57
C GLY A 166 11.07 -8.17 3.41
N GLU A 167 9.91 -8.76 3.66
CA GLU A 167 8.86 -8.93 2.67
C GLU A 167 7.95 -7.70 2.66
N THR A 168 7.49 -7.32 1.47
CA THR A 168 6.46 -6.29 1.30
C THR A 168 5.11 -6.91 1.00
N LEU A 169 4.08 -6.23 1.51
CA LEU A 169 2.70 -6.67 1.37
C LEU A 169 2.06 -6.08 0.11
N MET A 170 1.36 -6.96 -0.60
CA MET A 170 0.46 -6.61 -1.71
C MET A 170 -0.58 -5.57 -1.28
N THR A 171 -1.13 -4.83 -2.25
CA THR A 171 -2.19 -3.86 -1.96
C THR A 171 -3.48 -4.57 -1.51
N CYS A 172 -4.18 -3.99 -0.55
CA CYS A 172 -5.46 -4.51 -0.07
C CYS A 172 -6.55 -4.36 -1.14
N HIS A 173 -7.42 -5.37 -1.27
CA HIS A 173 -8.61 -5.32 -2.11
C HIS A 173 -9.49 -4.10 -1.80
N SER A 174 -9.69 -3.83 -0.51
CA SER A 174 -10.50 -2.69 -0.04
C SER A 174 -9.94 -1.34 -0.45
N ALA A 175 -8.62 -1.19 -0.65
CA ALA A 175 -8.03 0.05 -1.13
C ALA A 175 -8.47 0.35 -2.57
N CYS A 176 -8.50 -0.68 -3.43
CA CYS A 176 -9.00 -0.57 -4.80
C CYS A 176 -10.50 -0.26 -4.79
N GLU A 177 -11.30 -1.02 -4.04
CA GLU A 177 -12.76 -0.83 -3.99
C GLU A 177 -13.13 0.55 -3.46
N ASN A 178 -12.47 1.03 -2.39
CA ASN A 178 -12.72 2.36 -1.84
C ASN A 178 -12.48 3.47 -2.85
N MET A 179 -11.42 3.36 -3.67
CA MET A 179 -11.19 4.30 -4.77
C MET A 179 -12.30 4.23 -5.81
N MET A 180 -12.68 3.03 -6.25
CA MET A 180 -13.74 2.85 -7.24
C MET A 180 -15.09 3.40 -6.76
N ILE A 181 -15.43 3.17 -5.49
CA ILE A 181 -16.65 3.66 -4.83
C ILE A 181 -16.61 5.18 -4.71
N ALA A 182 -15.54 5.75 -4.15
CA ALA A 182 -15.41 7.19 -3.96
C ALA A 182 -15.50 7.95 -5.30
N CYS A 183 -14.94 7.37 -6.35
CA CYS A 183 -14.98 7.92 -7.71
C CYS A 183 -16.24 7.56 -8.51
N ARG A 184 -17.20 6.85 -7.91
CA ARG A 184 -18.47 6.44 -8.54
C ARG A 184 -18.25 5.72 -9.87
N ILE A 185 -17.21 4.89 -9.93
CA ILE A 185 -16.94 4.04 -11.09
C ILE A 185 -17.97 2.91 -11.04
N PRO A 186 -18.65 2.58 -12.15
CA PRO A 186 -19.64 1.51 -12.16
C PRO A 186 -18.94 0.15 -11.98
N LYS A 187 -19.63 -0.80 -11.32
CA LYS A 187 -19.02 -2.03 -10.78
C LYS A 187 -18.45 -2.96 -11.86
N ASP A 188 -19.01 -2.92 -13.06
CA ASP A 188 -18.53 -3.63 -14.26
C ASP A 188 -17.14 -3.16 -14.74
N LEU A 189 -16.75 -1.94 -14.39
CA LEU A 189 -15.42 -1.38 -14.68
C LEU A 189 -14.42 -1.56 -13.54
N TRP A 190 -14.83 -2.13 -12.40
CA TRP A 190 -13.93 -2.34 -11.28
C TRP A 190 -12.88 -3.38 -11.62
N ARG A 191 -11.63 -3.07 -11.26
CA ARG A 191 -10.45 -3.90 -11.53
C ARG A 191 -9.82 -4.43 -10.25
N CYS A 192 -10.66 -4.62 -9.23
CA CYS A 192 -10.26 -4.98 -7.88
C CYS A 192 -10.41 -6.48 -7.59
N GLY A 193 -11.08 -7.24 -8.45
CA GLY A 193 -11.42 -8.65 -8.23
C GLY A 193 -10.23 -9.62 -8.27
N PRO A 194 -10.48 -10.93 -8.36
CA PRO A 194 -9.41 -11.92 -8.35
C PRO A 194 -8.56 -11.89 -9.63
N SER A 195 -7.27 -12.17 -9.49
CA SER A 195 -6.32 -12.07 -10.61
C SER A 195 -6.55 -13.10 -11.72
N GLU A 196 -7.29 -14.19 -11.44
CA GLU A 196 -7.72 -15.17 -12.46
C GLU A 196 -8.58 -14.55 -13.57
N TYR A 197 -9.27 -13.43 -13.29
CA TYR A 197 -10.08 -12.71 -14.28
C TYR A 197 -9.47 -11.37 -14.68
N LEU A 198 -8.15 -11.23 -14.55
CA LEU A 198 -7.43 -9.95 -14.68
C LEU A 198 -8.11 -8.85 -13.83
N ASN A 199 -8.58 -9.30 -12.65
CA ASN A 199 -9.18 -8.53 -11.58
C ASN A 199 -10.54 -7.90 -11.94
N GLY A 200 -11.25 -8.45 -12.92
CA GLY A 200 -12.71 -8.35 -12.95
C GLY A 200 -13.36 -9.29 -11.93
N TYR A 201 -14.64 -9.10 -11.63
CA TYR A 201 -15.42 -10.02 -10.77
C TYR A 201 -15.99 -11.23 -11.52
N SER A 202 -15.74 -11.32 -12.82
CA SER A 202 -16.16 -12.40 -13.71
C SER A 202 -15.21 -12.50 -14.90
N PRO A 203 -15.13 -13.64 -15.61
CA PRO A 203 -14.36 -13.75 -16.85
C PRO A 203 -14.70 -12.64 -17.86
N GLU A 204 -13.70 -12.14 -18.58
CA GLU A 204 -13.96 -11.20 -19.68
C GLU A 204 -14.55 -11.94 -20.89
N ALA A 205 -15.63 -11.40 -21.45
CA ALA A 205 -16.11 -11.82 -22.75
C ALA A 205 -15.21 -11.21 -23.85
N PRO A 206 -14.64 -12.03 -24.76
CA PRO A 206 -13.79 -11.51 -25.81
C PRO A 206 -14.55 -10.57 -26.75
N THR A 207 -13.88 -9.51 -27.19
CA THR A 207 -14.42 -8.58 -28.19
C THR A 207 -13.73 -8.80 -29.53
N LEU A 208 -14.45 -8.70 -30.65
CA LEU A 208 -13.86 -8.73 -31.98
C LEU A 208 -13.44 -7.30 -32.38
N LEU A 209 -12.14 -7.02 -32.31
CA LEU A 209 -11.57 -5.77 -32.79
C LEU A 209 -10.89 -6.03 -34.14
N SER A 210 -11.43 -5.46 -35.22
CA SER A 210 -10.90 -5.63 -36.58
C SER A 210 -10.74 -7.10 -37.01
N GLY A 211 -11.67 -7.98 -36.58
CA GLY A 211 -11.65 -9.41 -36.89
C GLY A 211 -10.73 -10.26 -36.00
N VAL A 212 -10.04 -9.65 -35.03
CA VAL A 212 -9.20 -10.34 -34.06
C VAL A 212 -9.93 -10.45 -32.72
N VAL A 213 -9.88 -11.63 -32.12
CA VAL A 213 -10.37 -11.89 -30.76
C VAL A 213 -9.45 -11.17 -29.78
N THR A 214 -9.98 -10.16 -29.10
CA THR A 214 -9.23 -9.28 -28.21
C THR A 214 -9.88 -9.22 -26.84
N TYR A 215 -9.06 -9.37 -25.82
CA TYR A 215 -9.38 -9.11 -24.42
C TYR A 215 -8.95 -7.67 -24.11
N LEU A 216 -9.85 -6.85 -23.57
CA LEU A 216 -9.59 -5.46 -23.26
C LEU A 216 -9.04 -5.30 -21.83
N ARG A 217 -9.14 -6.34 -21.00
CA ARG A 217 -8.59 -6.34 -19.66
C ARG A 217 -7.07 -6.54 -19.68
N ASP A 218 -6.35 -5.59 -19.07
CA ASP A 218 -4.90 -5.69 -18.80
C ASP A 218 -4.58 -5.53 -17.30
N PHE A 219 -3.30 -5.59 -16.95
CA PHE A 219 -2.76 -5.34 -15.62
C PHE A 219 -3.21 -3.98 -15.07
N TYR A 220 -3.66 -3.98 -13.82
CA TYR A 220 -4.06 -2.78 -13.09
C TYR A 220 -3.05 -2.51 -11.97
N PRO A 221 -2.70 -1.24 -11.69
CA PRO A 221 -1.77 -0.91 -10.62
C PRO A 221 -2.22 -1.51 -9.28
N GLY A 222 -1.31 -2.11 -8.51
CA GLY A 222 -1.61 -2.72 -7.22
C GLY A 222 -2.01 -4.20 -7.27
N GLN A 223 -2.17 -4.78 -8.47
CA GLN A 223 -2.40 -6.22 -8.62
C GLN A 223 -1.13 -7.04 -8.36
N PRO A 224 -1.25 -8.27 -7.81
CA PRO A 224 -2.48 -8.88 -7.27
C PRO A 224 -2.91 -8.27 -5.93
N PHE A 225 -4.22 -8.28 -5.64
CA PHE A 225 -4.76 -7.78 -4.38
C PHE A 225 -4.85 -8.86 -3.31
N ALA A 226 -4.62 -8.47 -2.05
CA ALA A 226 -4.82 -9.31 -0.89
C ALA A 226 -6.08 -8.90 -0.11
N ALA A 227 -6.76 -9.88 0.49
CA ALA A 227 -7.89 -9.61 1.38
C ALA A 227 -7.41 -8.99 2.70
N ASN A 228 -8.20 -8.05 3.23
CA ASN A 228 -7.99 -7.56 4.59
C ASN A 228 -8.27 -8.67 5.60
N ALA A 229 -7.52 -8.67 6.70
CA ALA A 229 -7.78 -9.53 7.85
C ALA A 229 -7.91 -8.65 9.09
N PHE A 230 -8.73 -9.11 10.05
CA PHE A 230 -9.02 -8.38 11.28
C PHE A 230 -8.89 -9.35 12.46
N GLU A 231 -8.48 -8.84 13.61
CA GLU A 231 -8.48 -9.62 14.83
C GLU A 231 -9.90 -9.99 15.24
N GLN A 232 -10.07 -11.22 15.75
CA GLN A 232 -11.35 -11.70 16.28
C GLN A 232 -11.61 -11.16 17.70
N THR A 233 -11.39 -9.85 17.89
CA THR A 233 -11.65 -9.15 19.15
C THR A 233 -12.89 -8.26 19.00
N ARG A 234 -13.41 -7.73 20.12
CA ARG A 234 -14.60 -6.85 20.12
C ARG A 234 -14.41 -5.55 19.30
N ARG A 235 -13.18 -5.15 18.99
CA ARG A 235 -12.86 -3.95 18.21
C ARG A 235 -12.59 -4.20 16.73
N GLN A 236 -12.37 -5.46 16.31
CA GLN A 236 -11.99 -5.80 14.92
C GLN A 236 -10.80 -4.98 14.42
N ASP A 237 -9.70 -4.96 15.17
CA ASP A 237 -8.50 -4.22 14.77
C ASP A 237 -7.88 -4.89 13.52
N PRO A 238 -7.47 -4.14 12.47
CA PRO A 238 -6.95 -4.73 11.25
C PRO A 238 -5.54 -5.30 11.44
N LEU A 239 -5.35 -6.50 10.90
CA LEU A 239 -4.07 -7.19 10.84
C LEU A 239 -3.25 -6.68 9.65
N PRO A 240 -1.93 -6.51 9.78
CA PRO A 240 -1.05 -6.04 8.69
C PRO A 240 -0.77 -7.17 7.68
N VAL A 241 -1.79 -7.57 6.91
CA VAL A 241 -1.70 -8.62 5.87
C VAL A 241 -1.60 -8.06 4.44
N CYS A 242 -1.94 -6.79 4.25
CA CYS A 242 -1.92 -6.09 2.98
C CYS A 242 -1.63 -4.60 3.18
N THR A 243 -1.37 -3.86 2.10
CA THR A 243 -1.16 -2.41 2.14
C THR A 243 -2.45 -1.66 1.80
N PRO A 244 -2.99 -0.79 2.66
CA PRO A 244 -2.32 -0.27 3.85
C PRO A 244 -2.72 -1.00 5.15
N SER A 245 -3.78 -1.83 5.12
CA SER A 245 -4.43 -2.47 6.27
C SER A 245 -4.52 -1.53 7.49
N LEU A 246 -5.26 -0.43 7.31
CA LEU A 246 -5.40 0.64 8.29
C LEU A 246 -6.72 0.50 9.04
N ASP A 247 -6.67 0.76 10.35
CA ASP A 247 -7.86 0.88 11.19
C ASP A 247 -8.61 2.16 10.83
N GLY A 248 -9.95 2.08 10.73
CA GLY A 248 -10.79 3.21 10.35
C GLY A 248 -10.63 3.75 8.92
N ALA A 249 -9.98 3.03 8.00
CA ALA A 249 -9.81 3.47 6.59
C ALA A 249 -11.03 3.22 5.69
N ALA A 250 -12.09 2.58 6.20
CA ALA A 250 -13.40 2.78 5.63
C ALA A 250 -13.71 4.28 5.81
N ALA A 251 -13.88 5.02 4.71
CA ALA A 251 -14.33 6.39 4.78
C ALA A 251 -15.60 6.42 5.63
N ALA A 252 -15.49 6.87 6.88
CA ALA A 252 -16.66 7.19 7.66
C ALA A 252 -17.34 8.29 6.85
N LEU A 253 -18.42 7.94 6.16
CA LEU A 253 -19.39 8.89 5.63
C LEU A 253 -19.72 9.79 6.81
N ARG A 254 -19.03 10.94 6.89
CA ARG A 254 -19.38 11.98 7.83
C ARG A 254 -20.79 12.35 7.40
N ALA A 255 -21.78 11.87 8.14
CA ALA A 255 -23.15 12.33 8.08
C ALA A 255 -23.33 13.36 9.20
N PRO A 256 -22.71 14.57 9.11
CA PRO A 256 -22.85 15.59 10.14
C PRO A 256 -24.31 16.06 10.30
N TRP A 257 -25.15 15.78 9.30
CA TRP A 257 -26.56 16.14 9.27
C TRP A 257 -27.45 15.20 10.08
N ALA A 258 -27.10 13.91 10.22
CA ALA A 258 -27.88 12.96 11.01
C ALA A 258 -27.75 13.23 12.53
N ALA A 259 -26.54 13.55 12.99
CA ALA A 259 -26.29 13.92 14.39
C ALA A 259 -26.89 15.29 14.74
N ALA A 260 -26.82 16.26 13.83
CA ALA A 260 -27.44 17.58 14.01
C ALA A 260 -28.99 17.50 14.02
N ALA A 261 -29.59 16.65 13.18
CA ALA A 261 -31.03 16.42 13.17
C ALA A 261 -31.52 15.74 14.46
N LEU A 262 -30.76 14.77 14.99
CA LEU A 262 -31.08 14.13 16.27
C LEU A 262 -30.98 15.12 17.44
N ALA A 263 -29.94 15.95 17.47
CA ALA A 263 -29.76 16.96 18.51
C ALA A 263 -30.87 18.03 18.47
N ALA A 264 -31.28 18.47 17.27
CA ALA A 264 -32.38 19.41 17.10
C ALA A 264 -33.73 18.81 17.53
N ALA A 265 -33.98 17.53 17.22
CA ALA A 265 -35.19 16.83 17.64
C ALA A 265 -35.26 16.66 19.17
N LEU A 266 -34.14 16.31 19.82
CA LEU A 266 -34.04 16.20 21.28
C LEU A 266 -34.23 17.54 21.99
N ALA A 267 -33.67 18.63 21.45
CA ALA A 267 -33.87 19.97 21.99
C ALA A 267 -35.33 20.43 21.88
N ALA A 268 -36.02 20.12 20.77
CA ALA A 268 -37.42 20.44 20.59
C ALA A 268 -38.34 19.68 21.56
N VAL A 269 -38.04 18.40 21.84
CA VAL A 269 -38.80 17.61 22.82
C VAL A 269 -38.60 18.14 24.25
N LEU A 270 -37.37 18.48 24.63
CA LEU A 270 -37.09 19.05 25.95
C LEU A 270 -37.74 20.42 26.15
N ALA A 271 -37.78 21.25 25.12
CA ALA A 271 -38.45 22.55 25.16
C ALA A 271 -39.99 22.43 25.20
N ALA A 272 -40.57 21.33 24.72
CA ALA A 272 -42.01 21.08 24.79
C ALA A 272 -42.45 20.45 26.13
N CYS A 273 -41.52 19.96 26.94
CA CYS A 273 -41.78 19.35 28.25
C CYS A 273 -41.40 20.25 29.44
N ALA A 274 -40.91 21.46 29.19
CA ALA A 274 -40.64 22.50 30.20
C ALA A 274 -41.73 23.57 30.17
#